data_AF-A0A3D5JV43-F1
#
_entry.id   AF-A0A3D5JV43-F1
#
_cell.length_a   1.000
_cell.length_b   1.000
_cell.length_c   1.000
_cell.angle_alpha   90.00
_cell.angle_beta   90.00
_cell.angle_gamma   90.00
#
_symmetry.space_group_name_H-M   'P 1'
#
loop_
_entity.id
_entity.type
_entity.pdbx_description
1 polymer ?
#
loop_
_entity_poly.entity_id
_entity_poly.type
_entity_poly.pdbx_seq_one_letter_code
_entity_poly.pdbx_strand_id
1 'polypeptide(L)'
;ARAQAVADADQLAAALLAVHDADAALACPKAVENARYSVETMLEVGQKNVQGGYLPAADFERSAVPLRALLPQIRLDDCEAAQGNRRAFYRCMSSAYNHALACARAHPF
;
A
#
# COMPACT_ATOMS: atom_id res chain seq x y z
N ALA A 1 28.28 -0.46 -14.20
CA ALA A 1 27.10 0.38 -14.48
C ALA A 1 25.79 -0.33 -14.15
N ARG A 2 25.35 -1.35 -14.92
CA ARG A 2 24.07 -2.06 -14.69
C ARG A 2 23.91 -2.63 -13.26
N ALA A 3 24.93 -3.31 -12.74
CA ALA A 3 24.87 -3.90 -11.40
C ALA A 3 24.69 -2.83 -10.29
N GLN A 4 25.36 -1.69 -10.42
CA GLN A 4 25.20 -0.57 -9.49
C GLN A 4 23.78 0.00 -9.56
N ALA A 5 23.26 0.23 -10.78
CA ALA A 5 21.90 0.74 -10.96
C ALA A 5 20.82 -0.19 -10.36
N VAL A 6 21.01 -1.51 -10.44
CA VAL A 6 20.12 -2.47 -9.79
C VAL A 6 20.22 -2.37 -8.26
N ALA A 7 21.44 -2.32 -7.71
CA ALA A 7 21.63 -2.17 -6.27
C ALA A 7 21.03 -0.87 -5.73
N ASP A 8 21.19 0.23 -6.45
CA ASP A 8 20.60 1.52 -6.08
C ASP A 8 19.06 1.45 -6.12
N ALA A 9 18.48 0.82 -7.14
CA ALA A 9 17.05 0.62 -7.24
C ALA A 9 16.48 -0.23 -6.09
N ASP A 10 17.18 -1.30 -5.72
CA ASP A 10 16.80 -2.17 -4.60
C ASP A 10 16.85 -1.40 -3.26
N GLN A 11 17.88 -0.58 -3.04
CA GLN A 11 17.99 0.27 -1.85
C GLN A 11 16.88 1.32 -1.77
N LEU A 12 16.56 1.96 -2.90
CA LEU A 12 15.45 2.93 -2.98
C LEU A 12 14.10 2.24 -2.72
N ALA A 13 13.88 1.05 -3.30
CA ALA A 13 12.67 0.28 -3.07
C ALA A 13 12.52 -0.11 -1.59
N ALA A 14 13.62 -0.53 -0.94
CA ALA A 14 13.62 -0.85 0.48
C ALA A 14 13.31 0.39 1.35
N ALA A 15 13.89 1.55 1.02
CA ALA A 15 13.62 2.80 1.73
C ALA A 15 12.16 3.25 1.59
N LEU A 16 11.57 3.13 0.39
CA LEU A 16 10.15 3.42 0.15
C LEU A 16 9.22 2.46 0.90
N LEU A 17 9.67 1.23 1.18
CA LEU A 17 8.89 0.24 1.91
C LEU A 17 9.14 0.25 3.41
N ALA A 18 9.95 1.19 3.92
CA ALA A 18 10.08 1.42 5.34
C ALA A 18 8.80 2.04 5.90
N VAL A 19 8.36 1.56 7.07
CA VAL A 19 7.31 2.23 7.83
C VAL A 19 7.97 3.27 8.71
N HIS A 20 7.55 4.52 8.54
CA HIS A 20 7.98 5.65 9.32
C HIS A 20 6.91 5.95 10.36
N ASP A 21 6.86 5.19 11.45
CA ASP A 21 5.95 5.48 12.57
C ASP A 21 6.47 4.90 13.88
N ALA A 22 6.55 5.74 14.91
CA ALA A 22 6.51 5.27 16.29
C ALA A 22 5.22 5.69 17.00
N ASP A 23 4.69 6.91 16.78
CA ASP A 23 3.70 7.48 17.70
C ASP A 23 2.50 8.21 17.07
N ALA A 24 2.22 8.02 15.77
CA ALA A 24 1.05 8.67 15.15
C ALA A 24 -0.26 8.15 15.77
N ALA A 25 -1.07 9.06 16.31
CA ALA A 25 -2.43 8.73 16.74
C ALA A 25 -3.27 8.27 15.53
N LEU A 26 -4.15 7.30 15.76
CA LEU A 26 -5.07 6.83 14.73
C LEU A 26 -6.00 7.98 14.30
N ALA A 27 -5.97 8.35 13.02
CA ALA A 27 -6.83 9.35 12.41
C ALA A 27 -7.64 8.70 11.28
N CYS A 28 -8.77 8.07 11.62
CA CYS A 28 -9.51 7.21 10.69
C CYS A 28 -9.88 7.84 9.35
N PRO A 29 -10.38 9.10 9.26
CA PRO A 29 -10.66 9.72 7.97
C PRO A 29 -9.44 9.75 7.04
N LYS A 30 -8.28 10.17 7.58
CA LYS A 30 -7.01 10.25 6.84
C LYS A 30 -6.46 8.86 6.52
N ALA A 31 -6.55 7.92 7.46
CA ALA A 31 -6.08 6.56 7.27
C ALA A 31 -6.83 5.85 6.13
N VAL A 32 -8.15 5.99 6.10
CA VAL A 32 -9.01 5.45 5.04
C VAL A 32 -8.69 6.11 3.71
N GLU A 33 -8.60 7.45 3.67
CA GLU A 33 -8.22 8.18 2.46
C GLU A 33 -6.87 7.70 1.90
N ASN A 34 -5.83 7.69 2.72
CA ASN A 34 -4.49 7.26 2.33
C ASN A 34 -4.45 5.81 1.84
N ALA A 35 -5.16 4.90 2.54
CA ALA A 35 -5.18 3.49 2.19
C ALA A 35 -5.92 3.25 0.87
N ARG A 36 -7.08 3.88 0.68
CA ARG A 36 -7.84 3.82 -0.57
C ARG A 36 -7.04 4.38 -1.73
N TYR A 37 -6.51 5.60 -1.57
CA TYR A 37 -5.69 6.26 -2.59
C TYR A 37 -4.49 5.39 -3.00
N SER A 38 -3.80 4.79 -2.03
CA SER A 38 -2.67 3.89 -2.32
C SER A 38 -3.09 2.67 -3.15
N VAL A 39 -4.21 2.04 -2.80
CA VAL A 39 -4.73 0.86 -3.52
C VAL A 39 -5.21 1.22 -4.92
N GLU A 40 -5.96 2.31 -5.05
CA GLU A 40 -6.44 2.83 -6.34
C GLU A 40 -5.26 3.19 -7.25
N THR A 41 -4.21 3.84 -6.71
CA THR A 41 -2.98 4.16 -7.45
C THR A 41 -2.26 2.90 -7.94
N MET A 42 -2.14 1.87 -7.09
CA MET A 42 -1.53 0.59 -7.49
C MET A 42 -2.28 -0.05 -8.66
N LEU A 43 -3.62 -0.02 -8.63
CA LEU A 43 -4.46 -0.55 -9.70
C LEU A 43 -4.33 0.29 -10.99
N GLU A 44 -4.38 1.62 -10.88
CA GLU A 44 -4.27 2.53 -12.03
C GLU A 44 -2.90 2.41 -12.72
N VAL A 45 -1.81 2.50 -11.95
CA VAL A 45 -0.45 2.42 -12.49
C VAL A 45 -0.17 1.03 -13.03
N GLY A 46 -0.63 -0.03 -12.37
CA GLY A 46 -0.51 -1.40 -12.87
C GLY A 46 -1.20 -1.56 -14.23
N GLN A 47 -2.42 -1.02 -14.38
CA GLN A 47 -3.14 -1.04 -15.66
C GLN A 47 -2.42 -0.25 -16.75
N LYS A 48 -1.86 0.93 -16.43
CA LYS A 48 -1.04 1.72 -17.37
C LYS A 48 0.21 0.95 -17.80
N ASN A 49 0.87 0.24 -16.88
CA ASN A 49 2.04 -0.59 -17.18
C ASN A 49 1.70 -1.78 -18.08
N VAL A 50 0.50 -2.36 -17.96
CA VAL A 50 0.01 -3.36 -18.92
C VAL A 50 -0.18 -2.74 -20.30
N GLN A 51 -0.85 -1.59 -20.38
CA GLN A 51 -1.08 -0.90 -21.66
C GLN A 51 0.23 -0.47 -22.34
N GLY A 52 1.24 -0.08 -21.55
CA GLY A 52 2.57 0.29 -22.04
C GLY A 52 3.49 -0.90 -22.34
N GLY A 53 3.06 -2.14 -22.09
CA GLY A 53 3.88 -3.34 -22.32
C GLY A 53 4.99 -3.57 -21.29
N TYR A 54 4.99 -2.83 -20.17
CA TYR A 54 5.96 -2.97 -19.08
C TYR A 54 5.60 -4.08 -18.08
N LEU A 55 4.34 -4.51 -18.06
CA LEU A 55 3.83 -5.55 -17.16
C LEU A 55 2.93 -6.54 -17.93
N PRO A 56 3.16 -7.85 -17.85
CA PRO A 56 2.24 -8.83 -18.44
C PRO A 56 0.85 -8.74 -17.80
N ALA A 57 -0.21 -8.79 -18.62
CA ALA A 57 -1.59 -8.70 -18.14
C ALA A 57 -1.94 -9.75 -17.07
N ALA A 58 -1.44 -10.98 -17.23
CA ALA A 58 -1.67 -12.05 -16.27
C ALA A 58 -1.02 -11.79 -14.89
N ASP A 59 0.13 -11.12 -14.86
CA ASP A 59 0.83 -10.78 -13.62
C ASP A 59 0.17 -9.60 -12.92
N PHE A 60 -0.30 -8.61 -13.69
CA PHE A 60 -1.14 -7.55 -13.16
C PHE A 60 -2.42 -8.12 -12.55
N GLU A 61 -3.17 -8.94 -13.27
CA GLU A 61 -4.45 -9.47 -12.79
C GLU A 61 -4.29 -10.29 -11.51
N ARG A 62 -3.24 -11.13 -11.41
CA ARG A 62 -2.92 -11.87 -10.18
C ARG A 62 -2.74 -10.94 -8.97
N SER A 63 -2.12 -9.78 -9.17
CA SER A 63 -1.87 -8.79 -8.13
C SER A 63 -3.09 -7.90 -7.88
N ALA A 64 -3.90 -7.63 -8.91
CA ALA A 64 -5.04 -6.72 -8.86
C ALA A 64 -6.27 -7.33 -8.16
N VAL A 65 -6.51 -8.64 -8.31
CA VAL A 65 -7.66 -9.32 -7.67
C VAL A 65 -7.74 -9.06 -6.16
N PRO A 66 -6.69 -9.31 -5.35
CA PRO A 66 -6.78 -9.06 -3.91
C PRO A 66 -6.94 -7.56 -3.58
N LEU A 67 -6.34 -6.66 -4.37
CA LEU A 67 -6.48 -5.22 -4.19
C LEU A 67 -7.91 -4.73 -4.43
N ARG A 68 -8.55 -5.22 -5.50
CA ARG A 68 -9.97 -4.92 -5.82
C ARG A 68 -10.90 -5.45 -4.74
N ALA A 69 -10.60 -6.62 -4.16
CA ALA A 69 -11.38 -7.19 -3.07
C ALA A 69 -11.19 -6.44 -1.73
N LEU A 70 -10.01 -5.87 -1.50
CA LEU A 70 -9.71 -5.09 -0.30
C LEU A 70 -10.38 -3.71 -0.34
N LEU A 71 -10.38 -3.03 -1.48
CA LEU A 71 -10.84 -1.65 -1.62
C LEU A 71 -12.25 -1.36 -1.03
N PRO A 72 -13.30 -2.19 -1.21
CA PRO A 72 -14.61 -1.93 -0.60
C PRO A 72 -14.64 -2.12 0.93
N GLN A 73 -13.64 -2.80 1.51
CA GLN A 73 -13.52 -3.02 2.95
C GLN A 73 -12.88 -1.82 3.66
N ILE A 74 -12.06 -1.03 2.95
CA ILE A 74 -11.41 0.16 3.50
C ILE A 74 -12.44 1.28 3.63
N ARG A 75 -13.04 1.38 4.81
CA ARG A 75 -14.15 2.29 5.14
C ARG A 75 -13.98 2.90 6.52
N LEU A 76 -14.68 4.00 6.77
CA LEU A 76 -14.61 4.72 8.05
C LEU A 76 -15.09 3.86 9.22
N ASP A 77 -16.22 3.17 9.06
CA ASP A 77 -16.77 2.26 10.06
C ASP A 77 -15.86 1.06 10.35
N ASP A 78 -15.22 0.49 9.32
CA ASP A 78 -14.20 -0.55 9.49
C ASP A 78 -12.99 -0.03 10.28
N CYS A 79 -12.52 1.18 10.02
CA CYS A 79 -11.42 1.79 10.77
C CYS A 79 -11.77 2.04 12.24
N GLU A 80 -12.95 2.60 12.51
CA GLU A 80 -13.39 2.94 13.87
C GLU A 80 -13.60 1.69 14.72
N ALA A 81 -14.11 0.61 14.11
CA ALA A 81 -14.31 -0.68 14.77
C ALA A 81 -13.04 -1.56 14.79
N ALA A 82 -11.97 -1.18 14.08
CA ALA A 82 -10.80 -2.03 13.91
C ALA A 82 -10.11 -2.33 15.24
N GLN A 83 -9.67 -3.59 15.36
CA GLN A 83 -8.88 -4.10 16.47
C GLN A 83 -7.64 -4.83 15.96
N GLY A 84 -6.69 -5.11 16.86
CA GLY A 84 -5.47 -5.86 16.54
C GLY A 84 -4.70 -5.29 15.35
N ASN A 85 -4.28 -6.16 14.43
CA ASN A 85 -3.48 -5.78 13.26
C ASN A 85 -4.23 -4.85 12.31
N ARG A 86 -5.55 -4.99 12.16
CA ARG A 86 -6.32 -4.06 11.32
C ARG A 86 -6.29 -2.64 11.87
N ARG A 87 -6.37 -2.48 13.20
CA ARG A 87 -6.20 -1.17 13.86
C ARG A 87 -4.78 -0.63 13.68
N ALA A 88 -3.78 -1.51 13.81
CA ALA A 88 -2.38 -1.13 13.64
C ALA A 88 -2.09 -0.69 12.18
N PHE A 89 -2.68 -1.36 11.20
CA PHE A 89 -2.64 -0.94 9.80
C PHE A 89 -3.23 0.46 9.60
N TYR A 90 -4.44 0.74 10.10
CA TYR A 90 -5.02 2.07 9.98
C TYR A 90 -4.21 3.14 10.72
N ARG A 91 -3.60 2.80 11.86
CA ARG A 91 -2.69 3.72 12.55
C ARG A 91 -1.47 4.03 11.67
N CYS A 92 -0.86 3.02 11.07
CA CYS A 92 0.24 3.18 10.12
C CYS A 92 -0.15 4.05 8.92
N MET A 93 -1.37 3.86 8.40
CA MET A 93 -1.91 4.65 7.29
C MET A 93 -2.32 6.08 7.68
N SER A 94 -2.31 6.43 8.98
CA SER A 94 -2.56 7.81 9.43
C SER A 94 -1.41 8.76 9.08
N SER A 95 -0.22 8.21 8.82
CA SER A 95 0.92 8.93 8.23
C SER A 95 0.80 9.00 6.71
N ALA A 96 1.10 10.16 6.14
CA ALA A 96 1.16 10.33 4.68
C ALA A 96 2.51 9.87 4.07
N TYR A 97 3.48 9.52 4.92
CA TYR A 97 4.80 9.04 4.48
C TYR A 97 4.85 7.52 4.32
N ASN A 98 3.83 6.80 4.80
CA ASN A 98 3.80 5.35 4.72
C ASN A 98 3.03 4.88 3.50
N HIS A 99 3.52 3.80 2.92
CA HIS A 99 2.86 3.13 1.80
C HIS A 99 1.96 2.00 2.30
N ALA A 100 0.79 1.82 1.67
CA ALA A 100 -0.15 0.76 2.05
C ALA A 100 0.48 -0.64 2.04
N LEU A 101 1.36 -0.94 1.08
CA LEU A 101 2.07 -2.22 1.04
C LEU A 101 3.02 -2.40 2.23
N ALA A 102 3.70 -1.34 2.67
CA ALA A 102 4.58 -1.36 3.84
C ALA A 102 3.76 -1.58 5.12
N CYS A 103 2.68 -0.82 5.31
CA CYS A 103 1.79 -0.97 6.45
C CYS A 103 1.13 -2.35 6.51
N ALA A 104 0.67 -2.90 5.38
CA ALA A 104 0.06 -4.22 5.31
C ALA A 104 1.05 -5.34 5.64
N ARG A 105 2.33 -5.21 5.23
CA ARG A 105 3.39 -6.15 5.61
C ARG A 105 3.73 -6.09 7.10
N ALA A 106 3.77 -4.89 7.67
CA ALA A 106 4.02 -4.71 9.10
C ALA A 106 2.85 -5.20 9.98
N HIS A 107 1.62 -5.13 9.45
CA HIS A 107 0.39 -5.44 10.18
C HIS A 107 -0.55 -6.31 9.32
N PRO A 108 -0.28 -7.62 9.18
CA PRO A 108 -1.10 -8.51 8.36
C PRO A 108 -2.46 -8.81 9.01
N PHE A 109 -3.55 -8.76 8.24
CA PHE A 109 -4.93 -9.03 8.69
C PHE A 109 -5.81 -9.57 7.55
#